data_AF-A0A522AWV3-F1
#
_entry.id   AF-A0A522AWV3-F1
#
_cell.length_a   1.000
_cell.length_b   1.000
_cell.length_c   1.000
_cell.angle_alpha   90.00
_cell.angle_beta   90.00
_cell.angle_gamma   90.00
#
_symmetry.space_group_name_H-M   'P 1'
#
loop_
_entity.id
_entity.type
_entity.pdbx_description
1 polymer ?
#
loop_
_entity_poly.entity_id
_entity_poly.type
_entity_poly.pdbx_seq_one_letter_code
_entity_poly.pdbx_strand_id
1 'polypeptide(L)'
;MSATQRVRAAIAASQQFAPEYWGNCLAQRAGDSETAAGSIYPDLSGPDIEWWLLEAEWEEYAHPAILPGCTGFSAVLAGQLGVAPLASLAPDQPVVLDDRKGTGKVSATVTGVRGQIVPLTVLIVGPGEEEGQPEYVWTFHPGDPVRPSQVPAEGMHGRQITAAEAISLGLETAKIV
;
A
#
# COMPACT_ATOMS: atom_id res chain seq x y z
N MET A 1 -16.69 -3.03 20.40
CA MET A 1 -15.44 -2.23 20.22
C MET A 1 -15.67 -1.37 18.99
N SER A 2 -15.41 -0.05 19.06
CA SER A 2 -15.51 0.82 17.88
C SER A 2 -14.38 0.55 16.89
N ALA A 3 -14.52 1.01 15.63
CA ALA A 3 -13.47 0.93 14.63
C ALA A 3 -12.16 1.61 15.12
N THR A 4 -12.25 2.83 15.65
CA THR A 4 -11.11 3.53 16.27
C THR A 4 -10.44 2.71 17.38
N GLN A 5 -11.21 2.07 18.28
CA GLN A 5 -10.65 1.22 19.33
C GLN A 5 -9.97 -0.03 18.76
N ARG A 6 -10.52 -0.64 17.71
CA ARG A 6 -9.93 -1.81 17.06
C ARG A 6 -8.61 -1.48 16.37
N VAL A 7 -8.54 -0.35 15.66
CA VAL A 7 -7.31 0.12 15.02
C VAL A 7 -6.22 0.40 16.06
N ARG A 8 -6.54 1.11 17.14
CA ARG A 8 -5.59 1.35 18.24
C ARG A 8 -5.08 0.05 18.86
N ALA A 9 -5.96 -0.92 19.08
CA ALA A 9 -5.58 -2.23 19.59
C ALA A 9 -4.68 -3.00 18.60
N ALA A 10 -4.96 -2.92 17.29
CA ALA A 10 -4.14 -3.54 16.26
C ALA A 10 -2.75 -2.89 16.12
N ILE A 11 -2.65 -1.57 16.26
CA ILE A 11 -1.35 -0.85 16.30
C ILE A 11 -0.56 -1.30 17.54
N ALA A 12 -1.19 -1.34 18.72
CA ALA A 12 -0.53 -1.83 19.93
C ALA A 12 -0.06 -3.30 19.79
N ALA A 13 -0.86 -4.15 19.15
CA ALA A 13 -0.48 -5.52 18.83
C ALA A 13 0.70 -5.57 17.85
N SER A 14 0.70 -4.76 16.79
CA SER A 14 1.84 -4.64 15.85
C SER A 14 3.13 -4.26 16.57
N GLN A 15 3.08 -3.28 17.48
CA GLN A 15 4.24 -2.85 18.27
C GLN A 15 4.76 -3.97 19.19
N GLN A 16 3.87 -4.79 19.73
CA GLN A 16 4.23 -5.83 20.68
C GLN A 16 4.72 -7.11 20.01
N PHE A 17 3.99 -7.59 18.99
CA PHE A 17 4.18 -8.91 18.40
C PHE A 17 4.93 -8.87 17.07
N ALA A 18 4.95 -7.74 16.38
CA ALA A 18 5.64 -7.57 15.09
C ALA A 18 6.39 -6.20 14.98
N PRO A 19 7.24 -5.83 15.97
CA PRO A 19 7.81 -4.48 16.06
C PRO A 19 8.65 -4.09 14.84
N GLU A 20 9.45 -5.01 14.31
CA GLU A 20 10.29 -4.75 13.13
C GLU A 20 9.43 -4.54 11.88
N TYR A 21 8.39 -5.37 11.70
CA TYR A 21 7.45 -5.23 10.60
C TYR A 21 6.72 -3.89 10.65
N TRP A 22 6.27 -3.50 11.85
CA TRP A 22 5.61 -2.23 12.08
C TRP A 22 6.53 -1.03 11.80
N GLY A 23 7.76 -1.08 12.31
CA GLY A 23 8.78 -0.05 12.03
C GLY A 23 9.07 0.09 10.54
N ASN A 24 9.15 -1.02 9.80
CA ASN A 24 9.32 -1.01 8.35
C ASN A 24 8.11 -0.42 7.62
N CYS A 25 6.89 -0.72 8.08
CA CYS A 25 5.67 -0.11 7.52
C CYS A 25 5.67 1.42 7.71
N LEU A 26 6.05 1.92 8.89
CA LEU A 26 6.17 3.36 9.14
C LEU A 26 7.26 3.98 8.27
N ALA A 27 8.45 3.39 8.23
CA ALA A 27 9.59 3.92 7.48
C ALA A 27 9.31 4.02 5.97
N GLN A 28 8.65 3.02 5.37
CA GLN A 28 8.29 3.04 3.94
C GLN A 28 7.25 4.11 3.58
N ARG A 29 6.53 4.65 4.57
CA ARG A 29 5.50 5.68 4.39
C ARG A 29 5.96 7.07 4.78
N ALA A 30 7.05 7.18 5.54
CA ALA A 30 7.62 8.45 5.98
C ALA A 30 8.33 9.15 4.81
N GLY A 31 7.97 10.40 4.53
CA GLY A 31 8.53 11.16 3.41
C GLY A 31 10.00 11.54 3.60
N ASP A 32 10.49 11.52 4.83
CA ASP A 32 11.88 11.80 5.21
C ASP A 32 12.80 10.55 5.19
N SER A 33 12.24 9.37 4.91
CA SER A 33 12.99 8.12 4.91
C SER A 33 13.68 7.85 3.58
N GLU A 34 14.94 7.41 3.62
CA GLU A 34 15.64 6.87 2.44
C GLU A 34 14.98 5.58 1.89
N THR A 35 14.13 4.94 2.69
CA THR A 35 13.39 3.73 2.33
C THR A 35 11.95 4.00 1.92
N ALA A 36 11.54 5.27 1.83
CA ALA A 36 10.22 5.68 1.39
C ALA A 36 9.91 5.09 0.01
N ALA A 37 8.80 4.37 -0.11
CA ALA A 37 8.46 3.67 -1.35
C ALA A 37 6.95 3.49 -1.52
N GLY A 38 6.46 3.72 -2.74
CA GLY A 38 5.02 3.64 -3.03
C GLY A 38 4.26 4.81 -2.41
N SER A 39 3.18 4.53 -1.67
CA SER A 39 2.35 5.59 -1.08
C SER A 39 3.09 6.18 0.12
N ILE A 40 3.07 7.49 0.32
CA ILE A 40 3.85 8.16 1.37
C ILE A 40 3.09 9.33 1.97
N TYR A 41 3.57 9.83 3.11
CA TYR A 41 3.20 11.12 3.70
C TYR A 41 4.40 12.06 3.59
N PRO A 42 4.47 12.91 2.55
CA PRO A 42 5.68 13.62 2.18
C PRO A 42 6.33 14.46 3.29
N ASP A 43 5.51 14.98 4.20
CA ASP A 43 5.93 15.95 5.23
C ASP A 43 5.98 15.33 6.64
N LEU A 44 5.90 14.00 6.77
CA LEU A 44 5.85 13.32 8.06
C LEU A 44 6.99 12.30 8.22
N SER A 45 7.48 12.21 9.46
CA SER A 45 8.36 11.14 9.91
C SER A 45 7.57 9.89 10.33
N GLY A 46 8.26 8.77 10.52
CA GLY A 46 7.65 7.54 11.04
C GLY A 46 6.90 7.75 12.37
N PRO A 47 7.52 8.38 13.39
CA PRO A 47 6.83 8.73 14.64
C PRO A 47 5.61 9.65 14.45
N ASP A 48 5.68 10.64 13.55
CA ASP A 48 4.55 11.53 13.28
C ASP A 48 3.38 10.77 12.63
N ILE A 49 3.68 9.85 11.71
CA ILE A 49 2.68 8.96 11.10
C ILE A 49 2.03 8.09 12.17
N GLU A 50 2.81 7.46 13.05
CA GLU A 50 2.27 6.61 14.12
C GLU A 50 1.33 7.41 15.02
N TRP A 51 1.73 8.60 15.45
CA TRP A 51 0.88 9.50 16.22
C TRP A 51 -0.40 9.87 15.47
N TRP A 52 -0.33 10.21 14.18
CA TRP A 52 -1.51 10.46 13.33
C TRP A 52 -2.46 9.27 13.25
N LEU A 53 -1.94 8.06 13.07
CA LEU A 53 -2.78 6.86 12.98
C LEU A 53 -3.50 6.57 14.30
N LEU A 54 -2.86 6.84 15.44
CA LEU A 54 -3.45 6.68 16.78
C LEU A 54 -4.53 7.72 17.09
N GLU A 55 -4.32 8.97 16.67
CA GLU A 55 -5.24 10.08 16.94
C GLU A 55 -6.41 10.16 15.95
N ALA A 56 -6.31 9.49 14.80
CA ALA A 56 -7.37 9.50 13.79
C ALA A 56 -8.66 8.82 14.27
N GLU A 57 -9.79 9.31 13.74
CA GLU A 57 -11.07 8.63 13.83
C GLU A 57 -11.24 7.69 12.64
N TRP A 58 -11.49 6.42 12.94
CA TRP A 58 -11.55 5.35 11.95
C TRP A 58 -12.98 4.87 11.77
N GLU A 59 -13.33 4.60 10.52
CA GLU A 59 -14.57 3.94 10.12
C GLU A 59 -14.25 2.61 9.45
N GLU A 60 -15.16 1.62 9.55
CA GLU A 60 -15.00 0.37 8.80
C GLU A 60 -15.07 0.65 7.30
N TYR A 61 -14.18 0.03 6.55
CA TYR A 61 -14.01 0.27 5.12
C TYR A 61 -13.98 -1.06 4.36
N ALA A 62 -14.89 -1.20 3.41
CA ALA A 62 -15.03 -2.39 2.58
C ALA A 62 -14.54 -2.12 1.16
N HIS A 63 -13.62 -2.96 0.67
CA HIS A 63 -13.11 -2.86 -0.69
C HIS A 63 -12.77 -4.25 -1.25
N PRO A 64 -13.08 -4.54 -2.54
CA PRO A 64 -12.86 -5.86 -3.12
C PRO A 64 -11.39 -6.29 -3.25
N ALA A 65 -10.44 -5.39 -3.00
CA ALA A 65 -9.01 -5.71 -2.96
C ALA A 65 -8.52 -6.14 -1.56
N ILE A 66 -9.35 -6.01 -0.52
CA ILE A 66 -9.02 -6.49 0.82
C ILE A 66 -9.18 -8.01 0.85
N LEU A 67 -8.15 -8.70 1.35
CA LEU A 67 -8.12 -10.17 1.37
C LEU A 67 -9.17 -10.74 2.35
N PRO A 68 -9.72 -11.94 2.06
CA PRO A 68 -10.56 -12.65 3.02
C PRO A 68 -9.84 -12.82 4.37
N GLY A 69 -10.56 -12.59 5.47
CA GLY A 69 -10.00 -12.63 6.83
C GLY A 69 -9.32 -11.33 7.29
N CYS A 70 -9.17 -10.34 6.40
CA CYS A 70 -8.71 -9.00 6.77
C CYS A 70 -9.90 -8.05 6.95
N THR A 71 -9.72 -7.01 7.76
CA THR A 71 -10.67 -5.89 7.88
C THR A 71 -9.99 -4.58 7.48
N GLY A 72 -10.67 -3.80 6.64
CA GLY A 72 -10.24 -2.45 6.28
C GLY A 72 -10.85 -1.40 7.19
N PHE A 73 -10.08 -0.34 7.43
CA PHE A 73 -10.51 0.87 8.10
C PHE A 73 -10.07 2.07 7.28
N SER A 74 -10.86 3.13 7.27
CA SER A 74 -10.49 4.38 6.62
C SER A 74 -10.58 5.56 7.58
N ALA A 75 -9.69 6.53 7.39
CA ALA A 75 -9.71 7.82 8.08
C ALA A 75 -9.38 8.95 7.11
N VAL A 76 -9.82 10.17 7.42
CA VAL A 76 -9.53 11.39 6.65
C VAL A 76 -8.10 11.86 6.96
N LEU A 77 -7.14 11.12 6.42
CA LEU A 77 -5.71 11.41 6.50
C LEU A 77 -5.19 11.54 5.08
N ALA A 78 -4.77 12.74 4.69
CA ALA A 78 -4.29 12.98 3.35
C ALA A 78 -2.86 12.46 3.17
N GLY A 79 -2.58 11.87 2.02
CA GLY A 79 -1.24 11.44 1.66
C GLY A 79 -1.08 11.23 0.17
N GLN A 80 0.15 10.93 -0.25
CA GLN A 80 0.48 10.72 -1.65
C GLN A 80 0.29 9.24 -2.03
N LEU A 81 -0.51 8.99 -3.05
CA LEU A 81 -0.75 7.64 -3.58
C LEU A 81 0.48 7.13 -4.33
N GLY A 82 0.86 5.88 -4.06
CA GLY A 82 2.04 5.21 -4.62
C GLY A 82 1.86 4.54 -5.96
N VAL A 83 0.73 4.78 -6.60
CA VAL A 83 0.37 4.18 -7.88
C VAL A 83 -0.22 5.25 -8.79
N ALA A 84 -0.01 5.07 -10.09
CA ALA A 84 -0.68 5.83 -11.12
C ALA A 84 -1.58 4.88 -11.93
N PRO A 85 -2.83 5.25 -12.24
CA PRO A 85 -3.61 4.54 -13.25
C PRO A 85 -2.83 4.50 -14.57
N LEU A 86 -2.67 3.33 -15.17
CA LEU A 86 -1.95 3.22 -16.46
C LEU A 86 -2.65 4.05 -17.54
N ALA A 87 -3.99 4.12 -17.49
CA ALA A 87 -4.81 4.91 -18.41
C ALA A 87 -4.59 6.44 -18.29
N SER A 88 -3.99 6.94 -17.21
CA SER A 88 -3.64 8.36 -17.08
C SER A 88 -2.22 8.69 -17.56
N LEU A 89 -1.41 7.68 -17.91
CA LEU A 89 -0.07 7.88 -18.46
C LEU A 89 -0.15 8.10 -19.98
N ALA A 90 0.88 8.73 -20.55
CA ALA A 90 1.03 8.79 -22.00
C ALA A 90 1.11 7.35 -22.56
N PRO A 91 0.45 7.02 -23.69
CA PRO A 91 0.43 5.65 -24.21
C PRO A 91 1.81 5.05 -24.44
N ASP A 92 2.80 5.87 -24.79
CA ASP A 92 4.20 5.54 -25.04
C ASP A 92 5.11 5.66 -23.80
N GLN A 93 4.56 6.07 -22.65
CA GLN A 93 5.30 6.17 -21.39
C GLN A 93 5.96 4.82 -21.06
N PRO A 94 7.29 4.76 -20.89
CA PRO A 94 7.95 3.54 -20.47
C PRO A 94 7.54 3.12 -19.06
N VAL A 95 7.22 1.84 -18.92
CA VAL A 95 6.99 1.14 -17.65
C VAL A 95 7.79 -0.15 -17.61
N VAL A 96 8.12 -0.64 -16.43
CA VAL A 96 8.85 -1.91 -16.24
C VAL A 96 7.94 -2.94 -15.61
N LEU A 97 7.95 -4.16 -16.13
CA LEU A 97 7.27 -5.31 -15.52
C LEU A 97 8.11 -5.87 -14.37
N ASP A 98 7.54 -5.91 -13.17
CA ASP A 98 8.26 -6.18 -11.93
C ASP A 98 7.60 -7.29 -11.10
N ASP A 99 8.39 -8.31 -10.75
CA ASP A 99 8.08 -9.38 -9.80
C ASP A 99 9.25 -9.58 -8.82
N ARG A 100 9.88 -8.48 -8.35
CA ARG A 100 11.00 -8.54 -7.38
C ARG A 100 10.69 -9.33 -6.09
N LYS A 101 9.40 -9.52 -5.79
CA LYS A 101 8.92 -10.26 -4.61
C LYS A 101 8.74 -11.76 -4.88
N GLY A 102 8.96 -12.24 -6.10
CA GLY A 102 8.86 -13.66 -6.45
C GLY A 102 7.45 -14.23 -6.30
N THR A 103 6.43 -13.42 -6.57
CA THR A 103 5.02 -13.81 -6.44
C THR A 103 4.52 -14.66 -7.60
N GLY A 104 5.30 -14.77 -8.68
CA GLY A 104 4.90 -15.39 -9.93
C GLY A 104 4.00 -14.50 -10.79
N LYS A 105 3.78 -13.24 -10.37
CA LYS A 105 2.93 -12.26 -11.04
C LYS A 105 3.65 -10.92 -11.21
N VAL A 106 3.61 -10.35 -12.41
CA VAL A 106 4.22 -9.03 -12.67
C VAL A 106 3.26 -7.89 -12.39
N SER A 107 3.78 -6.81 -11.80
CA SER A 107 3.13 -5.50 -11.75
C SER A 107 3.86 -4.53 -12.68
N ALA A 108 3.20 -3.48 -13.17
CA ALA A 108 3.92 -2.37 -13.81
C ALA A 108 4.56 -1.46 -12.75
N THR A 109 5.73 -0.92 -13.04
CA THR A 109 6.36 0.18 -12.30
C THR A 109 6.68 1.34 -13.24
N VAL A 110 6.62 2.57 -12.76
CA VAL A 110 6.89 3.79 -13.53
C VAL A 110 7.73 4.76 -12.69
N THR A 111 8.69 5.43 -13.34
CA THR A 111 9.56 6.45 -12.74
C THR A 111 9.18 7.84 -13.25
N GLY A 112 9.58 8.89 -12.52
CA GLY A 112 9.38 10.28 -12.94
C GLY A 112 7.93 10.78 -12.91
N VAL A 113 7.01 9.99 -12.35
CA VAL A 113 5.61 10.36 -12.14
C VAL A 113 5.41 10.68 -10.67
N ARG A 114 4.75 11.80 -10.37
CA ARG A 114 4.36 12.15 -9.01
C ARG A 114 2.99 11.56 -8.69
N GLY A 115 2.86 10.93 -7.53
CA GLY A 115 1.59 10.41 -7.04
C GLY A 115 0.59 11.53 -6.75
N GLN A 116 -0.70 11.25 -6.94
CA GLN A 116 -1.76 12.17 -6.56
C GLN A 116 -1.90 12.24 -5.03
N ILE A 117 -2.16 13.43 -4.48
CA ILE A 117 -2.61 13.56 -3.09
C ILE A 117 -4.07 13.13 -3.00
N VAL A 118 -4.33 12.13 -2.17
CA VAL A 118 -5.67 11.60 -1.88
C VAL A 118 -6.05 11.93 -0.44
N PRO A 119 -7.34 12.21 -0.15
CA PRO A 119 -7.76 12.76 1.14
C PRO A 119 -7.95 11.70 2.24
N LEU A 120 -7.75 10.42 1.93
CA LEU A 120 -8.04 9.30 2.82
C LEU A 120 -6.84 8.36 2.93
N THR A 121 -6.75 7.70 4.09
CA THR A 121 -5.87 6.57 4.33
C THR A 121 -6.70 5.34 4.63
N VAL A 122 -6.32 4.21 4.05
CA VAL A 122 -6.83 2.90 4.39
C VAL A 122 -5.80 2.16 5.25
N LEU A 123 -6.24 1.56 6.35
CA LEU A 123 -5.47 0.67 7.20
C LEU A 123 -6.12 -0.71 7.17
N ILE A 124 -5.32 -1.74 6.92
CA ILE A 124 -5.78 -3.12 6.84
C ILE A 124 -5.21 -3.89 8.03
N VAL A 125 -6.13 -4.45 8.81
CA VAL A 125 -5.85 -5.35 9.93
C VAL A 125 -6.07 -6.78 9.46
N GLY A 126 -5.17 -7.68 9.85
CA GLY A 126 -5.28 -9.11 9.57
C GLY A 126 -4.95 -9.96 10.79
N PRO A 127 -5.14 -11.29 10.69
CA PRO A 127 -4.85 -12.21 11.79
C PRO A 127 -3.37 -12.19 12.17
N GLY A 128 -3.09 -12.52 13.44
CA GLY A 128 -1.75 -12.84 13.94
C GLY A 128 -1.08 -13.98 13.15
N GLU A 129 0.25 -14.02 13.17
CA GLU A 129 1.00 -15.09 12.48
C GLU A 129 0.87 -16.44 13.18
N GLU A 130 0.69 -16.44 14.50
CA GLU A 130 0.53 -17.64 15.32
C GLU A 130 -0.89 -17.76 15.89
N GLU A 131 -1.32 -19.00 16.12
CA GLU A 131 -2.62 -19.27 16.74
C GLU A 131 -2.72 -18.61 18.13
N GLY A 132 -3.79 -17.85 18.34
CA GLY A 132 -4.03 -17.13 19.59
C GLY A 132 -3.37 -15.74 19.67
N GLN A 133 -2.57 -15.33 18.67
CA GLN A 133 -2.11 -13.95 18.59
C GLN A 133 -3.27 -13.01 18.19
N PRO A 134 -3.32 -11.79 18.75
CA PRO A 134 -4.29 -10.80 18.33
C PRO A 134 -4.07 -10.37 16.88
N GLU A 135 -5.10 -9.79 16.28
CA GLU A 135 -4.96 -9.14 14.98
C GLU A 135 -3.99 -7.96 15.07
N TYR A 136 -3.22 -7.74 14.00
CA TYR A 136 -2.26 -6.64 13.90
C TYR A 136 -2.36 -5.94 12.55
N VAL A 137 -1.75 -4.76 12.44
CA VAL A 137 -1.73 -3.99 11.21
C VAL A 137 -0.85 -4.69 10.18
N TRP A 138 -1.48 -5.17 9.10
CA TRP A 138 -0.77 -5.70 7.93
C TRP A 138 -0.26 -4.58 7.05
N THR A 139 -1.04 -3.52 6.82
CA THR A 139 -0.54 -2.36 6.08
C THR A 139 -1.41 -1.13 6.31
N PHE A 140 -0.88 0.03 5.94
CA PHE A 140 -1.65 1.24 5.73
C PHE A 140 -1.09 2.02 4.56
N HIS A 141 -1.96 2.76 3.87
CA HIS A 141 -1.59 3.58 2.74
C HIS A 141 -2.65 4.66 2.45
N PRO A 142 -2.22 5.83 1.95
CA PRO A 142 -3.11 6.76 1.28
C PRO A 142 -3.87 6.09 0.13
N GLY A 143 -5.19 6.31 0.06
CA GLY A 143 -6.09 5.87 -1.00
C GLY A 143 -6.53 4.41 -0.94
N ASP A 144 -7.39 4.04 -1.89
CA ASP A 144 -7.98 2.71 -1.98
C ASP A 144 -6.91 1.62 -2.22
N PRO A 145 -7.07 0.41 -1.64
CA PRO A 145 -6.14 -0.68 -1.88
C PRO A 145 -6.25 -1.18 -3.32
N VAL A 146 -5.10 -1.44 -3.93
CA VAL A 146 -5.01 -1.93 -5.31
C VAL A 146 -5.05 -3.44 -5.34
N ARG A 147 -5.84 -4.00 -6.27
CA ARG A 147 -5.91 -5.45 -6.47
C ARG A 147 -4.54 -6.01 -6.88
N PRO A 148 -4.12 -7.16 -6.33
CA PRO A 148 -2.93 -7.86 -6.82
C PRO A 148 -3.04 -8.20 -8.32
N SER A 149 -1.94 -7.99 -9.05
CA SER A 149 -1.86 -8.37 -10.46
C SER A 149 -2.12 -9.87 -10.65
N GLN A 150 -2.79 -10.21 -11.75
CA GLN A 150 -3.03 -11.58 -12.17
C GLN A 150 -2.15 -12.02 -13.35
N VAL A 151 -1.35 -11.09 -13.90
CA VAL A 151 -0.50 -11.32 -15.09
C VAL A 151 0.71 -12.19 -14.71
N PRO A 152 0.90 -13.37 -15.34
CA PRO A 152 2.03 -14.26 -15.05
C PRO A 152 3.39 -13.61 -15.28
N ALA A 153 4.37 -13.89 -14.42
CA ALA A 153 5.71 -13.32 -14.50
C ALA A 153 6.68 -14.01 -15.47
N GLU A 154 6.32 -15.19 -16.00
CA GLU A 154 7.22 -16.04 -16.79
C GLU A 154 7.79 -15.29 -18.01
N GLY A 155 9.11 -15.07 -18.01
CA GLY A 155 9.82 -14.32 -19.05
C GLY A 155 9.47 -12.83 -19.12
N MET A 156 8.79 -12.28 -18.11
CA MET A 156 8.31 -10.89 -18.12
C MET A 156 9.07 -9.95 -17.19
N HIS A 157 9.57 -10.44 -16.06
CA HIS A 157 10.27 -9.59 -15.09
C HIS A 157 11.47 -8.84 -15.72
N GLY A 158 11.57 -7.54 -15.45
CA GLY A 158 12.62 -6.66 -15.95
C GLY A 158 12.38 -6.12 -17.37
N ARG A 159 11.34 -6.59 -18.07
CA ARG A 159 11.02 -6.07 -19.40
C ARG A 159 10.47 -4.65 -19.30
N GLN A 160 11.03 -3.76 -20.12
CA GLN A 160 10.47 -2.44 -20.37
C GLN A 160 9.45 -2.54 -21.50
N ILE A 161 8.24 -2.02 -21.25
CA ILE A 161 7.14 -1.92 -22.21
C ILE A 161 6.52 -0.53 -22.10
N THR A 162 5.57 -0.22 -22.97
CA THR A 162 4.78 1.02 -22.90
C THR A 162 3.57 0.87 -21.98
N ALA A 163 3.02 1.98 -21.50
CA ALA A 163 1.77 1.98 -20.73
C ALA A 163 0.61 1.34 -21.51
N ALA A 164 0.51 1.58 -22.83
CA ALA A 164 -0.51 0.96 -23.68
C ALA A 164 -0.37 -0.57 -23.77
N GLU A 165 0.87 -1.08 -23.87
CA GLU A 165 1.12 -2.53 -23.82
C GLU A 165 0.76 -3.12 -22.45
N ALA A 166 1.09 -2.43 -21.36
CA ALA A 166 0.74 -2.87 -20.00
C ALA A 166 -0.78 -2.99 -19.81
N ILE A 167 -1.54 -2.01 -20.30
CA ILE A 167 -3.02 -2.06 -20.31
C ILE A 167 -3.50 -3.26 -21.13
N SER A 168 -2.90 -3.50 -22.29
CA SER A 168 -3.25 -4.63 -23.16
C SER A 168 -2.97 -6.00 -22.52
N LEU A 169 -2.04 -6.06 -21.55
CA LEU A 169 -1.78 -7.23 -20.71
C LEU A 169 -2.78 -7.40 -19.55
N GLY A 170 -3.70 -6.45 -19.37
CA GLY A 170 -4.69 -6.46 -18.27
C GLY A 170 -4.18 -5.84 -16.96
N LEU A 171 -3.11 -5.05 -17.00
CA LEU A 171 -2.68 -4.24 -15.86
C LEU A 171 -3.47 -2.93 -15.81
N GLU A 172 -3.87 -2.51 -14.61
CA GLU A 172 -4.67 -1.28 -14.42
C GLU A 172 -3.84 -0.12 -13.85
N THR A 173 -2.83 -0.42 -13.04
CA THR A 173 -2.00 0.56 -12.32
C THR A 173 -0.52 0.26 -12.48
N ALA A 174 0.31 1.32 -12.46
CA ALA A 174 1.75 1.22 -12.29
C ALA A 174 2.16 1.74 -10.91
N LYS A 175 3.04 1.00 -10.22
CA LYS A 175 3.66 1.44 -8.98
C LYS A 175 4.67 2.53 -9.27
N ILE A 176 4.62 3.61 -8.52
CA ILE A 176 5.59 4.70 -8.63
C ILE A 176 6.85 4.28 -7.86
N VAL A 177 7.99 4.33 -8.53
CA VAL A 177 9.31 3.94 -8.01
C VAL A 177 10.36 5.02 -8.22
#